data_AF-A0A1V6IDV7-F1
#
_entry.id   AF-A0A1V6IDV7-F1
#
_cell.length_a   1.000
_cell.length_b   1.000
_cell.length_c   1.000
_cell.angle_alpha   90.00
_cell.angle_beta   90.00
_cell.angle_gamma   90.00
#
_symmetry.space_group_name_H-M   'P 1'
#
loop_
_entity.id
_entity.type
_entity.pdbx_description
1 polymer ?
#
loop_
_entity_poly.entity_id
_entity_poly.type
_entity_poly.pdbx_seq_one_letter_code
_entity_poly.pdbx_strand_id
1 'polypeptide(L)'
;MIKKITFKKGRLSKILLTRLNNYYKDAGIDPEFVTMKWQKWNKNPFMVTFIARNEDNHVGWIIYNPVNSTIEDIVVKYPSKDKDVEKQLTDALVAAETLVSAEIHKDDKTKYQWMLEYGFRPTRSFITDGFPLVKMDLSISVLLKKIHGTTPTKPYRKTETVVIEKIPEKRGYVDIKAGVMRLIDALGGINKFIKPDSTVLIKPNIVSDHGLKDGVYKGGIITDIRVIRALTELLLPVAKKIIIGEGSSINRSETTKMFKHYGYDRLVELSPSKISLVDLNTDKQVDKHVPGGKRMHTRKIPLSIEKADVIISVPVLKIHFAAVASLSIKHLQGAVPPLEKYMTHFFGLWQNLVNIHHLIKPQLIVIDGLTGQEDFGPVSGTPKRMNILIGGTNPVATDTVAMKVMGLDPASSPPVFLAYMQGLGPIEKEKIKIIGATIDEVASPFKQPDINLDCGRDIRIHADSACSGCAGYLHFVLNKLRRPDPKDESRMLIDRPFDRKVNIYLGPFVQHPINPDETNIFMGICQQHNAETGTHLPGCPPHAEVIVNGVFSLFPDVERPQYADKSEEARLGEMLEEILRTL
;
A
#
# COMPACT_ATOMS: atom_id res chain seq x y z
N MET A 1 -28.54 -17.40 14.52
CA MET A 1 -27.46 -18.14 13.85
C MET A 1 -27.34 -17.63 12.43
N ILE A 2 -26.21 -17.01 12.07
CA ILE A 2 -25.96 -16.55 10.70
C ILE A 2 -25.79 -17.80 9.84
N LYS A 3 -26.72 -18.04 8.92
CA LYS A 3 -26.64 -19.17 8.00
C LYS A 3 -25.55 -18.89 6.96
N LYS A 4 -24.57 -19.78 6.82
CA LYS A 4 -23.39 -19.54 5.98
C LYS A 4 -23.77 -19.59 4.50
N ILE A 5 -23.71 -18.44 3.83
CA ILE A 5 -23.84 -18.38 2.37
C ILE A 5 -22.62 -19.03 1.72
N THR A 6 -22.86 -19.87 0.72
CA THR A 6 -21.83 -20.48 -0.12
C THR A 6 -22.10 -20.16 -1.59
N PHE A 7 -21.04 -20.20 -2.41
CA PHE A 7 -21.16 -20.00 -3.84
C PHE A 7 -20.91 -21.27 -4.65
N LYS A 8 -21.73 -21.42 -5.69
CA LYS A 8 -21.48 -22.35 -6.79
C LYS A 8 -21.32 -21.56 -8.08
N LYS A 9 -20.28 -21.83 -8.87
CA LYS A 9 -20.17 -21.26 -10.22
C LYS A 9 -21.38 -21.69 -11.06
N GLY A 10 -22.03 -20.72 -11.68
CA GLY A 10 -23.22 -20.89 -12.51
C GLY A 10 -23.02 -20.31 -13.90
N ARG A 11 -24.15 -20.14 -14.61
CA ARG A 11 -24.22 -19.48 -15.92
C ARG A 11 -25.27 -18.40 -15.88
N LEU A 12 -25.16 -17.43 -16.79
CA LEU A 12 -26.25 -16.52 -17.10
C LEU A 12 -27.48 -17.34 -17.52
N SER A 13 -28.60 -17.16 -16.83
CA SER A 13 -29.80 -17.98 -17.00
C SER A 13 -31.03 -17.12 -17.26
N LYS A 14 -32.05 -17.67 -17.91
CA LYS A 14 -33.32 -16.96 -18.15
C LYS A 14 -33.94 -16.44 -16.84
N ILE A 15 -33.84 -17.22 -15.76
CA ILE A 15 -34.35 -16.83 -14.44
C ILE A 15 -33.63 -15.58 -13.92
N LEU A 16 -32.30 -15.54 -14.04
CA LEU A 16 -31.52 -14.37 -13.66
C LEU A 16 -31.88 -13.15 -14.52
N LEU A 17 -32.01 -13.32 -15.84
CA LEU A 17 -32.40 -12.23 -16.75
C LEU A 17 -33.77 -11.64 -16.36
N THR A 18 -34.76 -12.49 -16.11
CA THR A 18 -36.08 -12.04 -15.62
C THR A 18 -35.97 -11.27 -14.32
N ARG A 19 -35.12 -11.72 -13.38
CA ARG A 19 -34.92 -11.03 -12.10
C ARG A 19 -34.24 -9.68 -12.25
N LEU A 20 -33.23 -9.58 -13.11
CA LEU A 20 -32.57 -8.30 -13.43
C LEU A 20 -33.58 -7.32 -14.03
N ASN A 21 -34.34 -7.75 -15.05
CA ASN A 21 -35.35 -6.90 -15.69
C ASN A 21 -36.39 -6.39 -14.70
N ASN A 22 -36.90 -7.26 -13.83
CA ASN A 22 -37.86 -6.85 -12.80
C ASN A 22 -37.23 -5.85 -11.82
N TYR A 23 -36.03 -6.14 -11.30
CA TYR A 23 -35.33 -5.26 -10.36
C TYR A 23 -35.11 -3.85 -10.94
N TYR A 24 -34.54 -3.76 -12.14
CA TYR A 24 -34.20 -2.47 -12.74
C TYR A 24 -35.45 -1.70 -13.20
N LYS A 25 -36.50 -2.40 -13.62
CA LYS A 25 -37.81 -1.79 -13.86
C LYS A 25 -38.39 -1.17 -12.58
N ASP A 26 -38.36 -1.90 -11.48
CA ASP A 26 -38.85 -1.41 -10.18
C ASP A 26 -38.00 -0.24 -9.65
N ALA A 27 -36.71 -0.22 -9.97
CA ALA A 27 -35.79 0.89 -9.68
C ALA A 27 -35.97 2.11 -10.60
N GLY A 28 -36.86 2.06 -11.60
CA GLY A 28 -37.06 3.15 -12.56
C GLY A 28 -35.91 3.36 -13.54
N ILE A 29 -35.09 2.33 -13.76
CA ILE A 29 -33.94 2.37 -14.67
C ILE A 29 -34.34 1.78 -16.02
N ASP A 30 -33.86 2.40 -17.10
CA ASP A 30 -34.14 1.98 -18.47
C ASP A 30 -33.83 0.47 -18.68
N PRO A 31 -34.79 -0.34 -19.17
CA PRO A 31 -34.58 -1.75 -19.49
C PRO A 31 -33.41 -2.03 -20.45
N GLU A 32 -33.04 -1.08 -21.31
CA GLU A 32 -31.87 -1.20 -22.18
C GLU A 32 -30.56 -1.35 -21.38
N PHE A 33 -30.50 -0.85 -20.14
CA PHE A 33 -29.35 -1.04 -19.26
C PHE A 33 -29.06 -2.53 -19.00
N VAL A 34 -30.10 -3.31 -18.71
CA VAL A 34 -29.96 -4.76 -18.50
C VAL A 34 -29.51 -5.44 -19.78
N THR A 35 -30.07 -5.04 -20.92
CA THR A 35 -29.68 -5.56 -22.24
C THR A 35 -28.20 -5.31 -22.51
N MET A 36 -27.73 -4.08 -22.29
CA MET A 36 -26.32 -3.69 -22.44
C MET A 36 -25.41 -4.55 -21.55
N LYS A 37 -25.70 -4.65 -20.24
CA LYS A 37 -24.90 -5.48 -19.32
C LYS A 37 -24.89 -6.95 -19.72
N TRP A 38 -26.05 -7.50 -20.06
CA TRP A 38 -26.19 -8.89 -20.43
C TRP A 38 -25.35 -9.24 -21.66
N GLN A 39 -25.34 -8.37 -22.68
CA GLN A 39 -24.50 -8.56 -23.87
C GLN A 39 -23.01 -8.51 -23.51
N LYS A 40 -22.58 -7.54 -22.69
CA LYS A 40 -21.19 -7.44 -22.23
C LYS A 40 -20.74 -8.68 -21.47
N TRP A 41 -21.56 -9.15 -20.53
CA TRP A 41 -21.23 -10.32 -19.73
C TRP A 41 -21.12 -11.59 -20.56
N ASN A 42 -21.99 -11.78 -21.58
CA ASN A 42 -21.89 -12.93 -22.49
C ASN A 42 -20.65 -12.88 -23.40
N LYS A 43 -20.20 -11.68 -23.77
CA LYS A 43 -19.01 -11.49 -24.63
C LYS A 43 -17.68 -11.57 -23.85
N ASN A 44 -17.71 -11.41 -22.53
CA ASN A 44 -16.49 -11.41 -21.71
C ASN A 44 -16.20 -12.80 -21.13
N PRO A 45 -15.13 -13.48 -21.59
CA PRO A 45 -14.81 -14.85 -21.18
C PRO A 45 -14.37 -14.98 -19.72
N PHE A 46 -14.00 -13.86 -19.08
CA PHE A 46 -13.55 -13.86 -17.69
C PHE A 46 -14.69 -13.72 -16.69
N MET A 47 -15.92 -13.48 -17.15
CA MET A 47 -17.05 -13.24 -16.26
C MET A 47 -17.43 -14.47 -15.47
N VAL A 48 -17.59 -14.29 -14.15
CA VAL A 48 -18.03 -15.34 -13.25
C VAL A 48 -19.42 -15.01 -12.73
N THR A 49 -20.37 -15.90 -12.99
CA THR A 49 -21.68 -15.90 -12.32
C THR A 49 -21.60 -16.82 -11.11
N PHE A 50 -21.74 -16.29 -9.90
CA PHE A 50 -21.92 -17.07 -8.70
C PHE A 50 -23.40 -17.21 -8.39
N ILE A 51 -23.84 -18.45 -8.18
CA ILE A 51 -25.13 -18.78 -7.59
C ILE A 51 -24.91 -18.93 -6.09
N ALA A 52 -25.54 -18.06 -5.33
CA ALA A 52 -25.46 -18.06 -3.90
C ALA A 52 -26.50 -18.97 -3.28
N ARG A 53 -26.07 -19.77 -2.31
CA ARG A 53 -26.90 -20.73 -1.62
C ARG A 53 -26.77 -20.58 -0.12
N ASN A 54 -27.90 -20.73 0.55
CA ASN A 54 -28.00 -20.96 1.97
C ASN A 54 -28.46 -22.41 2.15
N GLU A 55 -27.55 -23.28 2.58
CA GLU A 55 -27.74 -24.74 2.49
C GLU A 55 -28.08 -25.12 1.03
N ASP A 56 -29.24 -25.72 0.80
CA ASP A 56 -29.72 -26.08 -0.54
C ASP A 56 -30.53 -24.96 -1.23
N ASN A 57 -30.90 -23.93 -0.48
CA ASN A 57 -31.77 -22.86 -0.98
C ASN A 57 -30.98 -21.82 -1.77
N HIS A 58 -31.36 -21.64 -3.03
CA HIS A 58 -30.84 -20.56 -3.88
C HIS A 58 -31.36 -19.21 -3.38
N VAL A 59 -30.46 -18.34 -2.91
CA VAL A 59 -30.79 -17.02 -2.33
C VAL A 59 -30.53 -15.84 -3.28
N GLY A 60 -29.61 -15.97 -4.23
CA GLY A 60 -29.36 -14.93 -5.22
C GLY A 60 -28.17 -15.22 -6.14
N TRP A 61 -27.77 -14.21 -6.88
CA TRP A 61 -26.65 -14.24 -7.82
C TRP A 61 -25.69 -13.08 -7.57
N ILE A 62 -24.42 -13.33 -7.85
CA ILE A 62 -23.41 -12.29 -8.04
C ILE A 62 -22.82 -12.45 -9.43
N ILE A 63 -22.76 -11.37 -10.20
CA ILE A 63 -21.92 -11.28 -11.40
C ILE A 63 -20.63 -10.60 -11.00
N TYR A 64 -19.50 -11.29 -11.16
CA TYR A 64 -18.21 -10.85 -10.67
C TYR A 64 -17.14 -10.95 -11.76
N ASN A 65 -16.37 -9.87 -11.91
CA ASN A 65 -15.23 -9.79 -12.80
C ASN A 65 -13.93 -10.01 -12.02
N PRO A 66 -13.34 -11.22 -12.09
CA PRO A 66 -12.10 -11.52 -11.36
C PRO A 66 -10.87 -10.79 -11.91
N VAL A 67 -10.91 -10.29 -13.15
CA VAL A 67 -9.79 -9.54 -13.74
C VAL A 67 -9.59 -8.22 -13.01
N ASN A 68 -10.70 -7.52 -12.72
CA ASN A 68 -10.66 -6.22 -12.06
C ASN A 68 -11.05 -6.28 -10.58
N SER A 69 -11.43 -7.48 -10.10
CA SER A 69 -12.00 -7.69 -8.76
C SER A 69 -13.22 -6.79 -8.49
N THR A 70 -14.13 -6.74 -9.48
CA THR A 70 -15.32 -5.88 -9.50
C THR A 70 -16.60 -6.71 -9.46
N ILE A 71 -17.51 -6.38 -8.55
CA ILE A 71 -18.92 -6.81 -8.65
C ILE A 71 -19.58 -6.02 -9.78
N GLU A 72 -20.02 -6.74 -10.80
CA GLU A 72 -20.83 -6.18 -11.87
C GLU A 72 -22.29 -6.07 -11.43
N ASP A 73 -22.82 -7.06 -10.70
CA ASP A 73 -24.19 -6.99 -10.19
C ASP A 73 -24.42 -7.97 -9.02
N ILE A 74 -25.38 -7.62 -8.15
CA ILE A 74 -25.92 -8.49 -7.11
C ILE A 74 -27.43 -8.46 -7.23
N VAL A 75 -28.04 -9.65 -7.31
CA VAL A 75 -29.49 -9.81 -7.42
C VAL A 75 -29.97 -10.88 -6.46
N VAL A 76 -30.87 -10.52 -5.56
CA VAL A 76 -31.50 -11.47 -4.62
C VAL A 76 -32.70 -12.15 -5.31
N LYS A 77 -32.90 -13.44 -5.04
CA LYS A 77 -33.94 -14.24 -5.71
C LYS A 77 -35.37 -13.86 -5.30
N TYR A 78 -35.57 -13.50 -4.03
CA TYR A 78 -36.84 -13.04 -3.48
C TYR A 78 -36.59 -11.76 -2.68
N PRO A 79 -37.50 -10.76 -2.72
CA PRO A 79 -37.46 -9.68 -1.74
C PRO A 79 -37.50 -10.31 -0.36
N SER A 80 -36.36 -10.28 0.33
CA SER A 80 -36.18 -10.97 1.59
C SER A 80 -36.73 -10.09 2.71
N LYS A 81 -37.41 -10.69 3.70
CA LYS A 81 -37.69 -10.00 4.97
C LYS A 81 -36.41 -9.71 5.77
N ASP A 82 -35.36 -10.48 5.51
CA ASP A 82 -34.00 -10.24 6.00
C ASP A 82 -33.35 -9.17 5.11
N LYS A 83 -33.13 -7.98 5.67
CA LYS A 83 -32.61 -6.78 5.01
C LYS A 83 -31.11 -6.87 4.67
N ASP A 84 -30.43 -7.96 5.04
CA ASP A 84 -28.97 -8.06 4.93
C ASP A 84 -28.48 -9.14 3.95
N VAL A 85 -29.35 -9.70 3.08
CA VAL A 85 -28.94 -10.77 2.15
C VAL A 85 -27.84 -10.30 1.20
N GLU A 86 -27.93 -9.09 0.65
CA GLU A 86 -26.89 -8.47 -0.20
C GLU A 86 -25.55 -8.35 0.54
N LYS A 87 -25.60 -8.01 1.84
CA LYS A 87 -24.40 -7.91 2.68
C LYS A 87 -23.79 -9.29 2.92
N GLN A 88 -24.61 -10.29 3.23
CA GLN A 88 -24.17 -11.68 3.42
C GLN A 88 -23.58 -12.29 2.12
N LEU A 89 -24.17 -11.97 0.97
CA LEU A 89 -23.64 -12.30 -0.36
C LEU A 89 -22.26 -11.67 -0.54
N THR A 90 -22.13 -10.38 -0.24
CA THR A 90 -20.86 -9.67 -0.37
C THR A 90 -19.80 -10.20 0.60
N ASP A 91 -20.18 -10.57 1.83
CA ASP A 91 -19.29 -11.19 2.81
C ASP A 91 -18.72 -12.52 2.31
N ALA A 92 -19.59 -13.37 1.76
CA ALA A 92 -19.16 -14.62 1.13
C ALA A 92 -18.18 -14.36 -0.03
N LEU A 93 -18.35 -13.26 -0.78
CA LEU A 93 -17.45 -12.92 -1.89
C LEU A 93 -16.12 -12.39 -1.39
N VAL A 94 -16.12 -11.53 -0.37
CA VAL A 94 -14.89 -11.05 0.29
C VAL A 94 -14.10 -12.22 0.89
N ALA A 95 -14.78 -13.24 1.41
CA ALA A 95 -14.13 -14.46 1.91
C ALA A 95 -13.59 -15.36 0.78
N ALA A 96 -14.24 -15.37 -0.39
CA ALA A 96 -13.86 -16.20 -1.54
C ALA A 96 -12.81 -15.55 -2.45
N GLU A 97 -12.82 -14.23 -2.51
CA GLU A 97 -12.07 -13.39 -3.43
C GLU A 97 -11.64 -12.12 -2.70
N THR A 98 -10.45 -11.63 -3.01
CA THR A 98 -9.93 -10.33 -2.53
C THR A 98 -10.60 -9.16 -3.25
N LEU A 99 -11.92 -9.02 -3.06
CA LEU A 99 -12.80 -8.03 -3.68
C LEU A 99 -12.36 -6.60 -3.35
N VAL A 100 -12.41 -5.72 -4.35
CA VAL A 100 -12.01 -4.30 -4.17
C VAL A 100 -13.03 -3.29 -4.66
N SER A 101 -13.94 -3.65 -5.56
CA SER A 101 -14.89 -2.69 -6.14
C SER A 101 -16.21 -3.31 -6.61
N ALA A 102 -17.16 -2.44 -6.91
CA ALA A 102 -18.43 -2.72 -7.56
C ALA A 102 -18.74 -1.61 -8.58
N GLU A 103 -19.52 -1.91 -9.61
CA GLU A 103 -20.02 -0.92 -10.57
C GLU A 103 -21.54 -0.99 -10.63
N ILE A 104 -22.19 0.14 -10.36
CA ILE A 104 -23.65 0.24 -10.29
C ILE A 104 -24.15 1.39 -11.17
N HIS A 105 -25.42 1.32 -11.57
CA HIS A 105 -26.08 2.44 -12.22
C HIS A 105 -26.14 3.63 -11.25
N LYS A 106 -25.84 4.84 -11.74
CA LYS A 106 -25.78 6.05 -10.91
C LYS A 106 -27.11 6.33 -10.20
N ASP A 107 -28.22 6.07 -10.90
CA ASP A 107 -29.57 6.32 -10.38
C ASP A 107 -30.13 5.18 -9.52
N ASP A 108 -29.40 4.06 -9.34
CA ASP A 108 -29.80 2.96 -8.45
C ASP A 108 -29.57 3.34 -6.97
N LYS A 109 -30.47 4.15 -6.43
CA LYS A 109 -30.40 4.67 -5.04
C LYS A 109 -30.35 3.55 -4.01
N THR A 110 -31.06 2.44 -4.26
CA THR A 110 -31.10 1.29 -3.35
C THR A 110 -29.72 0.64 -3.26
N LYS A 111 -29.08 0.32 -4.41
CA LYS A 111 -27.72 -0.24 -4.40
C LYS A 111 -26.71 0.72 -3.83
N TYR A 112 -26.79 1.98 -4.24
CA TYR A 112 -25.90 3.02 -3.75
C TYR A 112 -25.92 3.10 -2.22
N GLN A 113 -27.11 3.15 -1.62
CA GLN A 113 -27.28 3.29 -0.17
C GLN A 113 -26.76 2.08 0.60
N TRP A 114 -27.17 0.85 0.26
CA TRP A 114 -26.71 -0.32 1.02
C TRP A 114 -25.20 -0.57 0.82
N MET A 115 -24.65 -0.24 -0.35
CA MET A 115 -23.21 -0.34 -0.59
C MET A 115 -22.43 0.66 0.25
N LEU A 116 -22.92 1.90 0.42
CA LEU A 116 -22.36 2.87 1.36
C LEU A 116 -22.36 2.33 2.79
N GLU A 117 -23.49 1.77 3.24
CA GLU A 117 -23.66 1.16 4.56
C GLU A 117 -22.74 -0.05 4.76
N TYR A 118 -22.51 -0.85 3.72
CA TYR A 118 -21.57 -1.96 3.76
C TYR A 118 -20.12 -1.49 3.88
N GLY A 119 -19.78 -0.34 3.26
CA GLY A 119 -18.45 0.25 3.31
C GLY A 119 -17.81 0.58 1.96
N PHE A 120 -18.55 0.48 0.85
CA PHE A 120 -18.07 0.92 -0.47
C PHE A 120 -18.19 2.43 -0.64
N ARG A 121 -17.30 3.04 -1.43
CA ARG A 121 -17.25 4.49 -1.61
C ARG A 121 -17.26 4.88 -3.08
N PRO A 122 -18.05 5.88 -3.48
CA PRO A 122 -18.12 6.33 -4.86
C PRO A 122 -16.81 6.99 -5.24
N THR A 123 -15.97 6.33 -6.04
CA THR A 123 -14.65 6.84 -6.41
C THR A 123 -14.63 7.49 -7.77
N ARG A 124 -15.49 7.05 -8.69
CA ARG A 124 -15.52 7.53 -10.08
C ARG A 124 -16.91 7.39 -10.68
N SER A 125 -17.35 8.41 -11.40
CA SER A 125 -18.57 8.35 -12.22
C SER A 125 -18.19 8.43 -13.71
N PHE A 126 -18.87 7.68 -14.55
CA PHE A 126 -18.56 7.59 -15.98
C PHE A 126 -19.81 7.16 -16.75
N ILE A 127 -19.80 7.36 -18.07
CA ILE A 127 -20.87 6.90 -18.97
C ILE A 127 -20.35 5.71 -19.75
N THR A 128 -21.16 4.67 -19.92
CA THR A 128 -20.82 3.56 -20.81
C THR A 128 -22.05 3.16 -21.61
N ASP A 129 -21.91 3.17 -22.94
CA ASP A 129 -23.00 2.93 -23.90
C ASP A 129 -24.28 3.73 -23.58
N GLY A 130 -24.11 5.01 -23.21
CA GLY A 130 -25.23 5.91 -22.87
C GLY A 130 -25.72 5.84 -21.42
N PHE A 131 -25.28 4.85 -20.62
CA PHE A 131 -25.73 4.70 -19.23
C PHE A 131 -24.77 5.31 -18.22
N PRO A 132 -25.27 6.10 -17.24
CA PRO A 132 -24.44 6.64 -16.18
C PRO A 132 -24.14 5.56 -15.13
N LEU A 133 -22.86 5.33 -14.89
CA LEU A 133 -22.34 4.38 -13.91
C LEU A 133 -21.55 5.10 -12.82
N VAL A 134 -21.49 4.46 -11.65
CA VAL A 134 -20.58 4.84 -10.57
C VAL A 134 -19.79 3.61 -10.12
N LYS A 135 -18.46 3.78 -10.07
CA LYS A 135 -17.55 2.84 -9.44
C LYS A 135 -17.55 3.07 -7.94
N MET A 136 -17.83 2.00 -7.23
CA MET A 136 -17.93 1.92 -5.78
C MET A 136 -16.78 1.06 -5.29
N ASP A 137 -15.79 1.65 -4.63
CA ASP A 137 -14.61 0.95 -4.13
C ASP A 137 -14.78 0.57 -2.65
N LEU A 138 -14.50 -0.68 -2.29
CA LEU A 138 -14.62 -1.13 -0.90
C LEU A 138 -13.58 -0.43 -0.02
N SER A 139 -13.98 0.18 1.09
CA SER A 139 -13.04 0.74 2.06
C SER A 139 -12.03 -0.32 2.50
N ILE A 140 -10.74 0.02 2.44
CA ILE A 140 -9.68 -0.91 2.86
C ILE A 140 -9.78 -1.24 4.35
N SER A 141 -10.30 -0.33 5.17
CA SER A 141 -10.59 -0.57 6.59
C SER A 141 -11.62 -1.67 6.77
N VAL A 142 -12.70 -1.64 5.95
CA VAL A 142 -13.75 -2.66 5.98
C VAL A 142 -13.23 -3.98 5.44
N LEU A 143 -12.51 -3.96 4.32
CA LEU A 143 -11.93 -5.17 3.73
C LEU A 143 -11.07 -5.90 4.77
N LEU A 144 -10.06 -5.23 5.35
CA LEU A 144 -9.16 -5.84 6.32
C LEU A 144 -9.88 -6.40 7.55
N LYS A 145 -10.88 -5.69 8.09
CA LYS A 145 -11.71 -6.21 9.20
C LYS A 145 -12.45 -7.49 8.82
N LYS A 146 -12.97 -7.58 7.59
CA LYS A 146 -13.73 -8.76 7.11
C LYS A 146 -12.85 -9.96 6.80
N ILE A 147 -11.63 -9.73 6.30
CA ILE A 147 -10.69 -10.83 6.00
C ILE A 147 -9.80 -11.19 7.19
N HIS A 148 -9.84 -10.45 8.30
CA HIS A 148 -9.08 -10.77 9.50
C HIS A 148 -9.46 -12.16 10.04
N GLY A 149 -8.44 -12.96 10.39
CA GLY A 149 -8.63 -14.34 10.86
C GLY A 149 -9.06 -15.34 9.78
N THR A 150 -9.23 -14.91 8.52
CA THR A 150 -9.51 -15.82 7.39
C THR A 150 -8.23 -16.33 6.75
N THR A 151 -8.34 -17.42 6.00
CA THR A 151 -7.22 -18.00 5.22
C THR A 151 -7.30 -17.62 3.74
N PRO A 152 -6.17 -17.51 3.02
CA PRO A 152 -6.15 -17.25 1.59
C PRO A 152 -6.93 -18.32 0.83
N THR A 153 -7.75 -17.90 -0.14
CA THR A 153 -8.49 -18.85 -0.99
C THR A 153 -7.60 -19.63 -1.94
N LYS A 154 -6.46 -19.04 -2.32
CA LYS A 154 -5.37 -19.71 -3.03
C LYS A 154 -4.16 -19.82 -2.10
N PRO A 155 -4.03 -20.91 -1.33
CA PRO A 155 -2.94 -21.03 -0.37
C PRO A 155 -1.60 -21.10 -1.10
N TYR A 156 -0.59 -20.43 -0.54
CA TYR A 156 0.78 -20.57 -0.99
C TYR A 156 1.26 -22.01 -0.76
N ARG A 157 1.84 -22.64 -1.79
CA ARG A 157 2.15 -24.08 -1.78
C ARG A 157 3.63 -24.42 -1.56
N LYS A 158 4.53 -23.45 -1.69
CA LYS A 158 5.97 -23.69 -1.55
C LYS A 158 6.41 -23.44 -0.11
N THR A 159 7.53 -24.05 0.25
CA THR A 159 8.28 -23.69 1.46
C THR A 159 9.39 -22.74 1.05
N GLU A 160 9.45 -21.59 1.69
CA GLU A 160 10.48 -20.58 1.45
C GLU A 160 11.63 -20.76 2.44
N THR A 161 12.84 -20.37 2.03
CA THR A 161 14.02 -20.36 2.90
C THR A 161 14.38 -18.91 3.22
N VAL A 162 14.57 -18.64 4.51
CA VAL A 162 15.03 -17.34 5.02
C VAL A 162 16.27 -17.56 5.89
N VAL A 163 17.30 -16.76 5.68
CA VAL A 163 18.54 -16.81 6.46
C VAL A 163 18.56 -15.66 7.44
N ILE A 164 18.94 -15.92 8.69
CA ILE A 164 19.26 -14.88 9.68
C ILE A 164 20.74 -15.01 10.01
N GLU A 165 21.53 -14.02 9.60
CA GLU A 165 22.97 -14.00 9.79
C GLU A 165 23.35 -12.99 10.88
N LYS A 166 24.03 -13.46 11.94
CA LYS A 166 24.56 -12.57 13.00
C LYS A 166 25.87 -11.93 12.55
N ILE A 167 25.98 -10.64 12.77
CA ILE A 167 27.19 -9.85 12.51
C ILE A 167 27.88 -9.54 13.84
N PRO A 168 29.19 -9.77 13.96
CA PRO A 168 29.95 -9.41 15.16
C PRO A 168 29.73 -7.95 15.59
N GLU A 169 29.69 -7.72 16.91
CA GLU A 169 29.46 -6.41 17.52
C GLU A 169 30.36 -5.31 16.93
N LYS A 170 31.62 -5.62 16.65
CA LYS A 170 32.59 -4.66 16.07
C LYS A 170 32.09 -4.01 14.76
N ARG A 171 31.23 -4.71 13.99
CA ARG A 171 30.69 -4.27 12.69
C ARG A 171 31.79 -3.73 11.76
N GLY A 172 32.96 -4.38 11.75
CA GLY A 172 34.01 -4.05 10.80
C GLY A 172 33.58 -4.39 9.38
N TYR A 173 34.17 -3.73 8.37
CA TYR A 173 33.84 -4.05 6.97
C TYR A 173 34.09 -5.52 6.64
N VAL A 174 35.18 -6.10 7.17
CA VAL A 174 35.51 -7.53 7.01
C VAL A 174 34.39 -8.42 7.57
N ASP A 175 33.87 -8.10 8.75
CA ASP A 175 32.80 -8.85 9.41
C ASP A 175 31.49 -8.78 8.62
N ILE A 176 31.14 -7.58 8.14
CA ILE A 176 29.93 -7.34 7.33
C ILE A 176 30.04 -8.08 6.00
N LYS A 177 31.18 -7.99 5.30
CA LYS A 177 31.41 -8.69 4.05
C LYS A 177 31.32 -10.20 4.23
N ALA A 178 31.94 -10.75 5.27
CA ALA A 178 31.86 -12.17 5.58
C ALA A 178 30.42 -12.60 5.90
N GLY A 179 29.64 -11.77 6.61
CA GLY A 179 28.22 -12.03 6.85
C GLY A 179 27.38 -12.04 5.57
N VAL A 180 27.57 -11.05 4.68
CA VAL A 180 26.90 -11.05 3.36
C VAL A 180 27.24 -12.31 2.56
N MET A 181 28.50 -12.74 2.56
CA MET A 181 28.92 -13.99 1.90
C MET A 181 28.20 -15.20 2.48
N ARG A 182 28.26 -15.41 3.81
CA ARG A 182 27.61 -16.54 4.48
C ARG A 182 26.10 -16.57 4.25
N LEU A 183 25.45 -15.41 4.26
CA LEU A 183 24.02 -15.28 3.98
C LEU A 183 23.70 -15.76 2.55
N ILE A 184 24.47 -15.33 1.55
CA ILE A 184 24.27 -15.71 0.16
C ILE A 184 24.58 -17.20 -0.04
N ASP A 185 25.66 -17.70 0.55
CA ASP A 185 26.06 -19.10 0.49
C ASP A 185 24.98 -20.01 1.08
N ALA A 186 24.39 -19.63 2.23
CA ALA A 186 23.27 -20.34 2.85
C ALA A 186 22.00 -20.35 1.98
N LEU A 187 21.82 -19.37 1.09
CA LEU A 187 20.74 -19.34 0.10
C LEU A 187 21.07 -20.13 -1.19
N GLY A 188 22.25 -20.74 -1.27
CA GLY A 188 22.72 -21.56 -2.39
C GLY A 188 23.83 -20.93 -3.23
N GLY A 189 24.47 -19.86 -2.75
CA GLY A 189 25.60 -19.21 -3.38
C GLY A 189 25.22 -18.22 -4.49
N ILE A 190 26.15 -17.32 -4.83
CA ILE A 190 25.87 -16.22 -5.77
C ILE A 190 25.52 -16.71 -7.19
N ASN A 191 26.15 -17.80 -7.62
CA ASN A 191 25.96 -18.39 -8.96
C ASN A 191 24.56 -18.99 -9.17
N LYS A 192 23.79 -19.23 -8.09
CA LYS A 192 22.37 -19.61 -8.19
C LYS A 192 21.52 -18.46 -8.74
N PHE A 193 21.91 -17.23 -8.43
CA PHE A 193 21.16 -16.02 -8.78
C PHE A 193 21.71 -15.35 -10.03
N ILE A 194 23.04 -15.29 -10.15
CA ILE A 194 23.73 -14.53 -11.18
C ILE A 194 24.33 -15.48 -12.20
N LYS A 195 23.86 -15.39 -13.44
CA LYS A 195 24.47 -16.08 -14.58
C LYS A 195 25.57 -15.20 -15.19
N PRO A 196 26.57 -15.79 -15.89
CA PRO A 196 27.46 -15.01 -16.74
C PRO A 196 26.68 -14.06 -17.64
N ASP A 197 27.27 -12.90 -17.91
CA ASP A 197 26.68 -11.83 -18.73
C ASP A 197 25.43 -11.10 -18.17
N SER A 198 25.00 -11.42 -16.94
CA SER A 198 23.85 -10.76 -16.32
C SER A 198 24.12 -9.27 -16.02
N THR A 199 23.11 -8.44 -16.25
CA THR A 199 22.97 -7.11 -15.67
C THR A 199 22.24 -7.21 -14.34
N VAL A 200 22.92 -6.83 -13.25
CA VAL A 200 22.39 -6.93 -11.88
C VAL A 200 22.07 -5.54 -11.37
N LEU A 201 20.83 -5.30 -10.95
CA LEU A 201 20.41 -4.08 -10.28
C LEU A 201 20.37 -4.31 -8.76
N ILE A 202 21.17 -3.56 -8.01
CA ILE A 202 21.10 -3.47 -6.56
C ILE A 202 20.24 -2.27 -6.20
N LYS A 203 19.15 -2.52 -5.48
CA LYS A 203 18.28 -1.48 -4.95
C LYS A 203 18.52 -1.31 -3.45
N PRO A 204 19.34 -0.33 -3.01
CA PRO A 204 19.40 0.08 -1.61
C PRO A 204 18.11 0.82 -1.22
N ASN A 205 18.01 1.21 0.05
CA ASN A 205 17.04 2.17 0.56
C ASN A 205 17.76 3.52 0.84
N ILE A 206 17.48 4.54 0.02
CA ILE A 206 17.92 5.93 0.23
C ILE A 206 16.69 6.83 0.22
N VAL A 207 16.26 7.30 1.39
CA VAL A 207 15.00 8.07 1.53
C VAL A 207 15.24 9.56 1.33
N SER A 208 16.19 10.12 2.09
CA SER A 208 16.78 11.46 1.96
C SER A 208 18.01 11.59 2.86
N ASP A 209 18.53 12.80 3.03
CA ASP A 209 19.58 13.25 3.95
C ASP A 209 19.40 12.91 5.44
N HIS A 210 18.23 12.45 5.91
CA HIS A 210 18.01 12.26 7.35
C HIS A 210 18.90 11.17 7.98
N GLY A 211 19.42 10.25 7.16
CA GLY A 211 20.40 9.25 7.60
C GLY A 211 21.80 9.83 7.84
N LEU A 212 22.10 11.02 7.31
CA LEU A 212 23.33 11.76 7.55
C LEU A 212 23.03 13.26 7.45
N LYS A 213 22.80 13.93 8.57
CA LYS A 213 22.47 15.35 8.57
C LYS A 213 23.46 16.10 9.44
N ASP A 214 23.96 17.24 8.93
CA ASP A 214 24.92 18.10 9.64
C ASP A 214 26.18 17.33 10.09
N GLY A 215 26.65 16.39 9.27
CA GLY A 215 27.78 15.51 9.56
C GLY A 215 27.49 14.36 10.53
N VAL A 216 26.27 14.27 11.08
CA VAL A 216 25.87 13.25 12.05
C VAL A 216 25.11 12.11 11.35
N TYR A 217 25.70 10.91 11.37
CA TYR A 217 25.06 9.71 10.84
C TYR A 217 24.01 9.16 11.81
N LYS A 218 22.79 8.92 11.31
CA LYS A 218 21.69 8.27 12.01
C LYS A 218 21.36 6.94 11.34
N GLY A 219 21.80 5.85 11.95
CA GLY A 219 21.55 4.49 11.46
C GLY A 219 20.06 4.12 11.44
N GLY A 220 19.70 3.12 10.64
CA GLY A 220 18.31 2.62 10.56
C GLY A 220 17.38 3.39 9.62
N ILE A 221 17.83 4.51 9.04
CA ILE A 221 17.05 5.27 8.05
C ILE A 221 17.35 4.82 6.63
N ILE A 222 18.64 4.70 6.30
CA ILE A 222 19.19 4.29 5.00
C ILE A 222 19.98 2.99 5.11
N THR A 223 20.12 2.26 4.01
CA THR A 223 20.94 1.04 3.97
C THR A 223 22.40 1.39 4.23
N ASP A 224 23.06 0.63 5.09
CA ASP A 224 24.49 0.76 5.34
C ASP A 224 25.27 0.49 4.05
N ILE A 225 26.01 1.49 3.58
CA ILE A 225 26.77 1.42 2.34
C ILE A 225 27.80 0.28 2.34
N ARG A 226 28.24 -0.19 3.51
CA ARG A 226 29.17 -1.33 3.62
C ARG A 226 28.52 -2.64 3.17
N VAL A 227 27.21 -2.81 3.36
CA VAL A 227 26.45 -3.95 2.82
C VAL A 227 26.41 -3.88 1.30
N ILE A 228 26.16 -2.69 0.74
CA ILE A 228 26.16 -2.48 -0.71
C ILE A 228 27.54 -2.72 -1.30
N ARG A 229 28.59 -2.19 -0.69
CA ARG A 229 29.98 -2.42 -1.10
C ARG A 229 30.32 -3.91 -1.11
N ALA A 230 29.96 -4.65 -0.07
CA ALA A 230 30.18 -6.09 0.00
C ALA A 230 29.47 -6.83 -1.14
N LEU A 231 28.20 -6.50 -1.41
CA LEU A 231 27.45 -7.06 -2.55
C LEU A 231 28.12 -6.73 -3.89
N THR A 232 28.50 -5.47 -4.10
CA THR A 232 29.18 -5.02 -5.32
C THR A 232 30.48 -5.79 -5.55
N GLU A 233 31.33 -5.94 -4.52
CA GLU A 233 32.59 -6.69 -4.61
C GLU A 233 32.37 -8.18 -4.94
N LEU A 234 31.29 -8.80 -4.41
CA LEU A 234 30.94 -10.20 -4.74
C LEU A 234 30.39 -10.37 -6.15
N LEU A 235 29.73 -9.34 -6.69
CA LEU A 235 29.13 -9.36 -8.02
C LEU A 235 30.12 -9.05 -9.14
N LEU A 236 31.15 -8.24 -8.88
CA LEU A 236 32.15 -7.83 -9.87
C LEU A 236 32.77 -8.96 -10.72
N PRO A 237 33.15 -10.12 -10.14
CA PRO A 237 33.73 -11.22 -10.92
C PRO A 237 32.70 -12.00 -11.75
N VAL A 238 31.41 -11.94 -11.43
CA VAL A 238 30.37 -12.80 -12.04
C VAL A 238 29.36 -12.04 -12.91
N ALA A 239 29.11 -10.76 -12.62
CA ALA A 239 28.19 -9.92 -13.37
C ALA A 239 28.92 -9.17 -14.50
N LYS A 240 28.20 -8.94 -15.60
CA LYS A 240 28.67 -8.08 -16.68
C LYS A 240 28.51 -6.61 -16.35
N LYS A 241 27.36 -6.25 -15.76
CA LYS A 241 27.06 -4.88 -15.34
C LYS A 241 26.36 -4.88 -13.99
N ILE A 242 26.72 -3.93 -13.14
CA ILE A 242 26.12 -3.69 -11.83
C ILE A 242 25.51 -2.28 -11.86
N ILE A 243 24.21 -2.20 -11.65
CA ILE A 243 23.48 -0.94 -11.55
C ILE A 243 23.09 -0.78 -10.08
N ILE A 244 23.46 0.33 -9.45
CA ILE A 244 22.91 0.69 -8.14
C ILE A 244 21.80 1.71 -8.41
N GLY A 245 20.56 1.28 -8.21
CA GLY A 245 19.36 2.03 -8.62
C GLY A 245 18.46 2.37 -7.43
N GLU A 246 18.17 3.65 -7.26
CA GLU A 246 17.23 4.15 -6.24
C GLU A 246 16.44 5.34 -6.80
N GLY A 247 15.23 5.55 -6.29
CA GLY A 247 14.48 6.77 -6.46
C GLY A 247 14.15 7.30 -5.07
N SER A 248 14.88 8.33 -4.63
CA SER A 248 14.67 8.98 -3.33
C SER A 248 13.23 9.52 -3.22
N SER A 249 12.80 9.86 -2.00
CA SER A 249 11.42 10.29 -1.75
C SER A 249 11.04 11.49 -2.63
N ILE A 250 9.82 11.46 -3.20
CA ILE A 250 9.29 12.43 -4.19
C ILE A 250 9.50 13.89 -3.78
N ASN A 251 9.37 14.15 -2.48
CA ASN A 251 9.38 15.49 -1.91
C ASN A 251 10.76 15.88 -1.38
N ARG A 252 11.82 15.10 -1.66
CA ARG A 252 13.15 15.28 -1.05
C ARG A 252 14.21 15.40 -2.15
N SER A 253 15.44 15.74 -1.72
CA SER A 253 16.59 15.98 -2.58
C SER A 253 16.74 14.94 -3.71
N GLU A 254 17.14 15.40 -4.89
CA GLU A 254 17.44 14.57 -6.06
C GLU A 254 18.27 13.33 -5.70
N THR A 255 17.93 12.16 -6.25
CA THR A 255 18.61 10.90 -5.89
C THR A 255 20.11 11.00 -6.19
N THR A 256 20.49 11.67 -7.28
CA THR A 256 21.91 11.90 -7.62
C THR A 256 22.67 12.63 -6.52
N LYS A 257 22.06 13.65 -5.89
CA LYS A 257 22.64 14.34 -4.73
C LYS A 257 22.77 13.39 -3.54
N MET A 258 21.77 12.54 -3.32
CA MET A 258 21.81 11.55 -2.24
C MET A 258 22.88 10.47 -2.45
N PHE A 259 23.10 10.00 -3.69
CA PHE A 259 24.19 9.08 -3.98
C PHE A 259 25.55 9.67 -3.59
N LYS A 260 25.83 10.92 -3.98
CA LYS A 260 27.06 11.62 -3.60
C LYS A 260 27.15 11.82 -2.08
N HIS A 261 26.06 12.27 -1.47
CA HIS A 261 25.98 12.53 -0.03
C HIS A 261 26.32 11.29 0.81
N TYR A 262 25.85 10.12 0.38
CA TYR A 262 26.10 8.85 1.07
C TYR A 262 27.33 8.09 0.55
N GLY A 263 28.02 8.60 -0.47
CA GLY A 263 29.28 8.04 -0.97
C GLY A 263 29.15 6.87 -1.94
N TYR A 264 28.01 6.73 -2.62
CA TYR A 264 27.78 5.70 -3.64
C TYR A 264 28.58 5.95 -4.92
N ASP A 265 28.96 7.19 -5.19
CA ASP A 265 29.90 7.58 -6.25
C ASP A 265 31.23 6.82 -6.14
N ARG A 266 31.76 6.68 -4.91
CA ARG A 266 32.98 5.90 -4.65
C ARG A 266 32.86 4.41 -4.98
N LEU A 267 31.64 3.85 -5.02
CA LEU A 267 31.46 2.45 -5.45
C LEU A 267 31.66 2.30 -6.96
N VAL A 268 31.36 3.34 -7.75
CA VAL A 268 31.60 3.33 -9.20
C VAL A 268 33.09 3.24 -9.50
N GLU A 269 33.93 3.91 -8.70
CA GLU A 269 35.39 3.92 -8.84
C GLU A 269 36.03 2.52 -8.75
N LEU A 270 35.37 1.56 -8.09
CA LEU A 270 35.84 0.17 -8.03
C LEU A 270 35.91 -0.49 -9.42
N SER A 271 35.01 -0.11 -10.34
CA SER A 271 35.03 -0.57 -11.73
C SER A 271 34.12 0.32 -12.60
N PRO A 272 34.63 1.47 -13.09
CA PRO A 272 33.81 2.45 -13.82
C PRO A 272 33.18 1.92 -15.11
N SER A 273 33.75 0.87 -15.71
CA SER A 273 33.20 0.22 -16.90
C SER A 273 32.05 -0.75 -16.62
N LYS A 274 31.91 -1.23 -15.36
CA LYS A 274 30.89 -2.21 -14.97
C LYS A 274 29.85 -1.65 -14.01
N ILE A 275 30.19 -0.66 -13.18
CA ILE A 275 29.31 -0.13 -12.13
C ILE A 275 28.72 1.20 -12.57
N SER A 276 27.42 1.39 -12.34
CA SER A 276 26.74 2.66 -12.62
C SER A 276 25.67 2.98 -11.58
N LEU A 277 25.40 4.26 -11.38
CA LEU A 277 24.32 4.77 -10.55
C LEU A 277 23.14 5.17 -11.44
N VAL A 278 21.92 4.84 -11.02
CA VAL A 278 20.70 5.21 -11.74
C VAL A 278 19.71 5.85 -10.78
N ASP A 279 19.27 7.06 -11.12
CA ASP A 279 18.11 7.69 -10.49
C ASP A 279 16.83 7.14 -11.12
N LEU A 280 16.13 6.28 -10.38
CA LEU A 280 14.88 5.67 -10.81
C LEU A 280 13.72 6.67 -10.88
N ASN A 281 13.84 7.86 -10.28
CA ASN A 281 12.82 8.89 -10.40
C ASN A 281 12.80 9.54 -11.79
N THR A 282 13.97 9.63 -12.44
CA THR A 282 14.15 10.30 -13.73
C THR A 282 14.53 9.35 -14.87
N ASP A 283 14.62 8.05 -14.60
CA ASP A 283 14.87 7.05 -15.63
C ASP A 283 13.76 7.02 -16.69
N LYS A 284 14.09 6.51 -17.88
CA LYS A 284 13.10 6.22 -18.92
C LYS A 284 12.09 5.22 -18.36
N GLN A 285 10.83 5.34 -18.78
CA GLN A 285 9.73 4.54 -18.22
C GLN A 285 9.11 3.65 -19.29
N VAL A 286 8.55 2.52 -18.87
CA VAL A 286 7.73 1.62 -19.71
C VAL A 286 6.40 1.35 -19.04
N ASP A 287 5.34 1.32 -19.83
CA ASP A 287 4.00 0.93 -19.38
C ASP A 287 3.88 -0.59 -19.24
N LYS A 288 3.35 -1.04 -18.11
CA LYS A 288 3.15 -2.46 -17.80
C LYS A 288 1.75 -2.68 -17.28
N HIS A 289 1.08 -3.71 -17.81
CA HIS A 289 -0.10 -4.25 -17.17
C HIS A 289 0.29 -4.97 -15.88
N VAL A 290 -0.48 -4.77 -14.81
CA VAL A 290 -0.30 -5.44 -13.51
C VAL A 290 -1.09 -6.76 -13.54
N PRO A 291 -0.42 -7.93 -13.52
CA PRO A 291 -1.11 -9.22 -13.45
C PRO A 291 -2.06 -9.31 -12.25
N GLY A 292 -3.36 -9.42 -12.50
CA GLY A 292 -4.38 -9.43 -11.42
C GLY A 292 -4.45 -8.14 -10.62
N GLY A 293 -4.00 -7.02 -11.22
CA GLY A 293 -3.91 -5.72 -10.56
C GLY A 293 -5.27 -5.24 -10.06
N LYS A 294 -5.27 -4.71 -8.83
CA LYS A 294 -6.46 -4.15 -8.17
C LYS A 294 -6.23 -2.68 -7.90
N ARG A 295 -7.26 -1.85 -8.03
CA ARG A 295 -7.18 -0.37 -7.99
C ARG A 295 -6.43 0.23 -9.18
N MET A 296 -5.23 -0.26 -9.48
CA MET A 296 -4.44 0.13 -10.66
C MET A 296 -4.12 -1.10 -11.50
N HIS A 297 -4.58 -1.10 -12.76
CA HIS A 297 -4.38 -2.22 -13.70
C HIS A 297 -3.14 -2.03 -14.58
N THR A 298 -2.62 -0.81 -14.67
CA THR A 298 -1.41 -0.47 -15.42
C THR A 298 -0.55 0.46 -14.57
N ARG A 299 0.77 0.36 -14.74
CA ARG A 299 1.74 1.24 -14.11
C ARG A 299 2.96 1.44 -15.00
N LYS A 300 3.63 2.57 -14.81
CA LYS A 300 4.95 2.84 -15.36
C LYS A 300 6.04 2.35 -14.41
N ILE A 301 7.04 1.66 -14.96
CA ILE A 301 8.25 1.26 -14.22
C ILE A 301 9.51 1.77 -14.91
N PRO A 302 10.62 2.01 -14.17
CA PRO A 302 11.90 2.39 -14.76
C PRO A 302 12.44 1.33 -15.73
N LEU A 303 12.98 1.78 -16.86
CA LEU A 303 13.52 0.92 -17.90
C LEU A 303 14.73 0.13 -17.40
N SER A 304 15.53 0.70 -16.50
CA SER A 304 16.66 0.00 -15.88
C SER A 304 16.22 -1.17 -15.00
N ILE A 305 15.03 -1.09 -14.40
CA ILE A 305 14.42 -2.21 -13.66
C ILE A 305 13.92 -3.28 -14.63
N GLU A 306 13.18 -2.88 -15.67
CA GLU A 306 12.66 -3.82 -16.67
C GLU A 306 13.77 -4.58 -17.40
N LYS A 307 14.91 -3.91 -17.67
CA LYS A 307 16.06 -4.50 -18.38
C LYS A 307 17.04 -5.26 -17.49
N ALA A 308 16.88 -5.22 -16.16
CA ALA A 308 17.77 -5.95 -15.28
C ALA A 308 17.43 -7.44 -15.31
N ASP A 309 18.45 -8.29 -15.50
CA ASP A 309 18.29 -9.74 -15.46
C ASP A 309 18.04 -10.21 -14.01
N VAL A 310 18.67 -9.52 -13.06
CA VAL A 310 18.57 -9.79 -11.62
C VAL A 310 18.41 -8.50 -10.83
N ILE A 311 17.46 -8.48 -9.91
CA ILE A 311 17.21 -7.40 -8.96
C ILE A 311 17.52 -7.92 -7.55
N ILE A 312 18.41 -7.23 -6.85
CA ILE A 312 18.74 -7.46 -5.44
C ILE A 312 18.15 -6.31 -4.64
N SER A 313 17.17 -6.59 -3.77
CA SER A 313 16.55 -5.59 -2.91
C SER A 313 17.24 -5.57 -1.54
N VAL A 314 17.67 -4.40 -1.08
CA VAL A 314 18.42 -4.24 0.18
C VAL A 314 17.72 -3.25 1.13
N PRO A 315 16.51 -3.57 1.64
CA PRO A 315 15.77 -2.69 2.54
C PRO A 315 16.44 -2.62 3.93
N VAL A 316 15.96 -1.71 4.77
CA VAL A 316 16.37 -1.59 6.18
C VAL A 316 15.31 -2.20 7.10
N LEU A 317 15.75 -2.84 8.19
CA LEU A 317 14.90 -3.37 9.27
C LEU A 317 14.26 -2.23 10.07
N LYS A 318 13.14 -1.66 9.59
CA LYS A 318 12.52 -0.49 10.23
C LYS A 318 11.00 -0.49 10.28
N ILE A 319 10.46 0.13 11.32
CA ILE A 319 9.04 0.45 11.49
C ILE A 319 8.59 1.49 10.45
N HIS A 320 7.31 1.45 10.09
CA HIS A 320 6.68 2.46 9.26
C HIS A 320 5.26 2.72 9.76
N PHE A 321 4.93 3.93 10.20
CA PHE A 321 3.62 4.20 10.83
C PHE A 321 2.41 3.79 9.95
N ALA A 322 2.49 3.98 8.63
CA ALA A 322 1.40 3.62 7.72
C ALA A 322 1.39 2.16 7.24
N ALA A 323 2.49 1.40 7.37
CA ALA A 323 2.61 0.05 6.80
C ALA A 323 3.02 -1.01 7.85
N VAL A 324 3.08 -0.60 9.13
CA VAL A 324 3.66 -1.30 10.28
C VAL A 324 5.18 -1.47 10.16
N ALA A 325 5.66 -1.98 9.03
CA ALA A 325 7.08 -2.14 8.74
C ALA A 325 7.42 -1.66 7.31
N SER A 326 8.67 -1.28 7.08
CA SER A 326 9.17 -0.96 5.74
C SER A 326 9.57 -2.23 4.99
N LEU A 327 10.71 -2.83 5.35
CA LEU A 327 11.18 -4.14 4.84
C LEU A 327 11.04 -4.29 3.32
N SER A 328 10.85 -5.50 2.80
CA SER A 328 10.93 -5.78 1.37
C SER A 328 9.72 -5.29 0.61
N ILE A 329 8.50 -5.47 1.16
CA ILE A 329 7.28 -5.13 0.43
C ILE A 329 7.11 -3.64 0.22
N LYS A 330 7.29 -2.84 1.27
CA LYS A 330 7.17 -1.39 1.17
C LYS A 330 8.33 -0.78 0.36
N HIS A 331 9.50 -1.41 0.39
CA HIS A 331 10.72 -0.86 -0.19
C HIS A 331 10.65 -0.68 -1.71
N LEU A 332 9.91 -1.54 -2.42
CA LEU A 332 9.70 -1.37 -3.86
C LEU A 332 8.86 -0.13 -4.22
N GLN A 333 8.24 0.56 -3.26
CA GLN A 333 7.70 1.90 -3.50
C GLN A 333 8.78 2.86 -4.02
N GLY A 334 10.03 2.74 -3.53
CA GLY A 334 11.15 3.54 -4.03
C GLY A 334 11.60 3.16 -5.45
N ALA A 335 11.05 2.08 -6.01
CA ALA A 335 11.43 1.54 -7.31
C ALA A 335 10.55 2.07 -8.46
N VAL A 336 9.49 2.83 -8.16
CA VAL A 336 8.58 3.38 -9.18
C VAL A 336 8.75 4.90 -9.29
N PRO A 337 8.43 5.52 -10.45
CA PRO A 337 8.60 6.95 -10.65
C PRO A 337 7.75 7.83 -9.72
N PRO A 338 8.02 9.15 -9.62
CA PRO A 338 7.34 10.03 -8.68
C PRO A 338 5.81 10.06 -8.81
N LEU A 339 5.28 10.23 -10.02
CA LEU A 339 3.82 10.22 -10.26
C LEU A 339 3.19 8.89 -9.83
N GLU A 340 3.86 7.79 -10.12
CA GLU A 340 3.44 6.45 -9.71
C GLU A 340 3.42 6.29 -8.18
N LYS A 341 4.40 6.88 -7.49
CA LYS A 341 4.42 6.89 -6.03
C LYS A 341 3.25 7.71 -5.46
N TYR A 342 2.91 8.85 -6.07
CA TYR A 342 1.77 9.69 -5.68
C TYR A 342 0.43 8.98 -5.93
N MET A 343 0.24 8.40 -7.12
CA MET A 343 -0.94 7.60 -7.46
C MET A 343 -1.15 6.40 -6.53
N THR A 344 -0.07 5.81 -6.00
CA THR A 344 -0.16 4.74 -4.99
C THR A 344 -0.94 5.20 -3.76
N HIS A 345 -0.69 6.43 -3.28
CA HIS A 345 -1.45 7.03 -2.18
C HIS A 345 -2.85 7.42 -2.60
N PHE A 346 -3.04 7.87 -3.85
CA PHE A 346 -4.36 8.26 -4.32
C PHE A 346 -5.32 7.07 -4.42
N PHE A 347 -4.91 5.98 -5.08
CA PHE A 347 -5.77 4.83 -5.40
C PHE A 347 -5.75 3.70 -4.36
N GLY A 348 -5.08 3.88 -3.22
CA GLY A 348 -5.02 2.87 -2.15
C GLY A 348 -3.63 2.28 -1.96
N LEU A 349 -2.91 2.78 -0.95
CA LEU A 349 -1.51 2.49 -0.70
C LEU A 349 -1.22 1.00 -0.63
N TRP A 350 -1.87 0.28 0.29
CA TRP A 350 -1.49 -1.08 0.63
C TRP A 350 -1.68 -2.08 -0.51
N GLN A 351 -2.79 -2.00 -1.25
CA GLN A 351 -3.01 -2.86 -2.41
C GLN A 351 -2.04 -2.51 -3.55
N ASN A 352 -1.71 -1.23 -3.76
CA ASN A 352 -0.76 -0.83 -4.78
C ASN A 352 0.68 -1.24 -4.44
N LEU A 353 1.06 -1.36 -3.16
CA LEU A 353 2.32 -1.98 -2.76
C LEU A 353 2.41 -3.44 -3.23
N VAL A 354 1.31 -4.20 -3.11
CA VAL A 354 1.22 -5.56 -3.63
C VAL A 354 1.29 -5.58 -5.16
N ASN A 355 0.63 -4.64 -5.84
CA ASN A 355 0.71 -4.52 -7.31
C ASN A 355 2.14 -4.32 -7.81
N ILE A 356 3.00 -3.60 -7.07
CA ILE A 356 4.41 -3.40 -7.44
C ILE A 356 5.14 -4.73 -7.52
N HIS A 357 4.88 -5.65 -6.58
CA HIS A 357 5.51 -6.96 -6.56
C HIS A 357 5.13 -7.86 -7.74
N HIS A 358 3.98 -7.62 -8.36
CA HIS A 358 3.65 -8.32 -9.61
C HIS A 358 4.51 -7.85 -10.79
N LEU A 359 5.01 -6.61 -10.76
CA LEU A 359 5.82 -6.00 -11.81
C LEU A 359 7.32 -6.12 -11.55
N ILE A 360 7.76 -5.85 -10.32
CA ILE A 360 9.16 -5.79 -9.90
C ILE A 360 9.39 -6.96 -8.94
N LYS A 361 10.21 -7.93 -9.37
CA LYS A 361 10.41 -9.20 -8.66
C LYS A 361 11.88 -9.37 -8.26
N PRO A 362 12.28 -8.90 -7.07
CA PRO A 362 13.61 -9.19 -6.55
C PRO A 362 13.85 -10.70 -6.46
N GLN A 363 14.98 -11.15 -7.00
CA GLN A 363 15.42 -12.55 -6.93
C GLN A 363 16.20 -12.81 -5.64
N LEU A 364 16.79 -11.77 -5.06
CA LEU A 364 17.46 -11.81 -3.77
C LEU A 364 17.07 -10.59 -2.94
N ILE A 365 16.78 -10.82 -1.67
CA ILE A 365 16.47 -9.81 -0.69
C ILE A 365 17.51 -9.93 0.42
N VAL A 366 18.11 -8.80 0.81
CA VAL A 366 19.03 -8.69 1.94
C VAL A 366 18.57 -7.53 2.82
N ILE A 367 17.79 -7.83 3.86
CA ILE A 367 17.37 -6.82 4.83
C ILE A 367 18.57 -6.47 5.71
N ASP A 368 18.99 -5.20 5.63
CA ASP A 368 19.98 -4.61 6.50
C ASP A 368 19.39 -4.38 7.89
N GLY A 369 19.81 -5.21 8.84
CA GLY A 369 19.54 -5.10 10.27
C GLY A 369 20.79 -4.81 11.07
N LEU A 370 21.83 -4.18 10.51
CA LEU A 370 22.99 -3.76 11.32
C LEU A 370 22.54 -2.74 12.36
N THR A 371 21.74 -1.78 11.92
CA THR A 371 20.96 -0.85 12.75
C THR A 371 19.58 -0.74 12.11
N GLY A 372 18.54 -1.15 12.83
CA GLY A 372 17.17 -0.91 12.46
C GLY A 372 16.65 0.45 12.95
N GLN A 373 15.37 0.73 12.72
CA GLN A 373 14.70 1.91 13.27
C GLN A 373 13.32 1.55 13.84
N GLU A 374 13.07 1.96 15.08
CA GLU A 374 11.79 1.82 15.78
C GLU A 374 11.08 3.17 15.96
N ASP A 375 9.89 3.16 16.57
CA ASP A 375 9.04 4.32 16.81
C ASP A 375 8.52 4.96 15.50
N PHE A 376 8.41 6.29 15.41
CA PHE A 376 7.80 7.03 14.30
C PHE A 376 8.65 7.08 13.01
N GLY A 377 8.98 5.90 12.45
CA GLY A 377 9.57 5.73 11.12
C GLY A 377 8.60 6.10 9.99
N PRO A 378 9.09 6.48 8.79
CA PRO A 378 10.33 5.94 8.21
C PRO A 378 11.57 6.86 8.27
N VAL A 379 11.45 8.06 8.85
CA VAL A 379 12.57 9.03 8.96
C VAL A 379 12.69 9.71 10.32
N SER A 380 11.65 9.65 11.17
CA SER A 380 11.64 10.30 12.50
C SER A 380 11.68 9.30 13.65
N GLY A 381 12.05 8.05 13.36
CA GLY A 381 12.16 6.99 14.35
C GLY A 381 13.54 6.95 15.03
N THR A 382 13.66 6.08 16.02
CA THR A 382 14.87 5.91 16.85
C THR A 382 15.73 4.76 16.31
N PRO A 383 17.04 4.96 16.09
CA PRO A 383 17.94 3.88 15.68
C PRO A 383 18.01 2.77 16.73
N LYS A 384 17.94 1.52 16.30
CA LYS A 384 18.04 0.33 17.15
C LYS A 384 19.09 -0.62 16.63
N ARG A 385 20.13 -0.87 17.41
CA ARG A 385 21.20 -1.79 17.00
C ARG A 385 20.72 -3.23 17.09
N MET A 386 20.87 -3.97 15.99
CA MET A 386 20.41 -5.36 15.88
C MET A 386 21.53 -6.32 15.44
N ASN A 387 22.56 -5.82 14.73
CA ASN A 387 23.73 -6.59 14.29
C ASN A 387 23.38 -7.88 13.53
N ILE A 388 22.37 -7.83 12.64
CA ILE A 388 21.96 -8.98 11.82
C ILE A 388 21.77 -8.59 10.36
N LEU A 389 21.84 -9.57 9.46
CA LEU A 389 21.31 -9.48 8.10
C LEU A 389 20.25 -10.57 7.94
N ILE A 390 19.15 -10.26 7.26
CA ILE A 390 18.09 -11.24 6.98
C ILE A 390 17.97 -11.40 5.46
N GLY A 391 18.10 -12.63 4.96
CA GLY A 391 18.18 -12.93 3.53
C GLY A 391 17.08 -13.86 3.06
N GLY A 392 16.56 -13.65 1.84
CA GLY A 392 15.58 -14.57 1.26
C GLY A 392 15.30 -14.29 -0.21
N THR A 393 14.43 -15.12 -0.80
CA THR A 393 14.03 -15.03 -2.23
C THR A 393 12.54 -14.72 -2.40
N ASN A 394 11.78 -14.69 -1.31
CA ASN A 394 10.37 -14.33 -1.32
C ASN A 394 10.12 -13.17 -0.34
N PRO A 395 9.53 -12.06 -0.78
CA PRO A 395 9.37 -10.87 0.05
C PRO A 395 8.41 -11.09 1.23
N VAL A 396 7.33 -11.86 1.06
CA VAL A 396 6.38 -12.13 2.16
C VAL A 396 7.05 -12.99 3.23
N ALA A 397 7.77 -14.04 2.85
CA ALA A 397 8.48 -14.90 3.81
C ALA A 397 9.59 -14.14 4.54
N THR A 398 10.39 -13.35 3.80
CA THR A 398 11.51 -12.58 4.38
C THR A 398 10.99 -11.50 5.33
N ASP A 399 9.93 -10.78 4.95
CA ASP A 399 9.29 -9.78 5.82
C ASP A 399 8.63 -10.44 7.04
N THR A 400 8.01 -11.62 6.88
CA THR A 400 7.44 -12.39 8.00
C THR A 400 8.48 -12.69 9.08
N VAL A 401 9.67 -13.16 8.68
CA VAL A 401 10.76 -13.45 9.63
C VAL A 401 11.29 -12.17 10.25
N ALA A 402 11.54 -11.13 9.46
CA ALA A 402 12.02 -9.85 9.96
C ALA A 402 11.02 -9.19 10.93
N MET A 403 9.72 -9.23 10.64
CA MET A 403 8.67 -8.75 11.53
C MET A 403 8.64 -9.52 12.85
N LYS A 404 8.79 -10.85 12.83
CA LYS A 404 8.88 -11.65 14.06
C LYS A 404 10.11 -11.29 14.90
N VAL A 405 11.26 -11.06 14.27
CA VAL A 405 12.46 -10.54 14.95
C VAL A 405 12.21 -9.17 15.59
N MET A 406 11.41 -8.33 14.94
CA MET A 406 10.97 -7.03 15.45
C MET A 406 9.84 -7.13 16.50
N GLY A 407 9.36 -8.33 16.86
CA GLY A 407 8.24 -8.51 17.79
C GLY A 407 6.88 -8.09 17.23
N LEU A 408 6.71 -8.13 15.90
CA LEU A 408 5.49 -7.75 15.20
C LEU A 408 4.77 -8.98 14.65
N ASP A 409 3.44 -8.96 14.68
CA ASP A 409 2.61 -9.93 13.97
C ASP A 409 2.61 -9.62 12.46
N PRO A 410 3.08 -10.53 11.58
CA PRO A 410 3.02 -10.36 10.12
C PRO A 410 1.61 -10.04 9.59
N ALA A 411 0.56 -10.59 10.20
CA ALA A 411 -0.82 -10.33 9.78
C ALA A 411 -1.31 -8.92 10.16
N SER A 412 -0.63 -8.24 11.08
CA SER A 412 -0.94 -6.85 11.44
C SER A 412 -0.47 -5.83 10.38
N SER A 413 0.49 -6.19 9.52
CA SER A 413 0.94 -5.34 8.41
C SER A 413 0.00 -5.50 7.22
N PRO A 414 -0.78 -4.46 6.85
CA PRO A 414 -1.72 -4.58 5.73
C PRO A 414 -1.09 -4.99 4.40
N PRO A 415 0.06 -4.45 3.94
CA PRO A 415 0.63 -4.90 2.67
C PRO A 415 1.14 -6.35 2.71
N VAL A 416 1.73 -6.80 3.83
CA VAL A 416 2.17 -8.21 3.99
C VAL A 416 0.97 -9.13 4.01
N PHE A 417 -0.06 -8.80 4.79
CA PHE A 417 -1.27 -9.59 4.89
C PHE A 417 -2.03 -9.67 3.56
N LEU A 418 -2.16 -8.56 2.83
CA LEU A 418 -2.77 -8.56 1.50
C LEU A 418 -1.97 -9.40 0.49
N ALA A 419 -0.64 -9.35 0.53
CA ALA A 419 0.22 -10.19 -0.31
C ALA A 419 0.05 -11.68 0.02
N TYR A 420 -0.03 -12.02 1.30
CA TYR A 420 -0.34 -13.38 1.79
C TYR A 420 -1.70 -13.87 1.30
N MET A 421 -2.75 -13.06 1.48
CA MET A 421 -4.11 -13.39 1.03
C MET A 421 -4.22 -13.54 -0.49
N GLN A 422 -3.31 -12.94 -1.24
CA GLN A 422 -3.20 -13.06 -2.70
C GLN A 422 -2.26 -14.19 -3.15
N GLY A 423 -1.71 -14.96 -2.22
CA GLY A 423 -0.89 -16.13 -2.51
C GLY A 423 0.51 -15.78 -3.03
N LEU A 424 1.08 -14.62 -2.66
CA LEU A 424 2.42 -14.21 -3.08
C LEU A 424 3.55 -14.79 -2.23
N GLY A 425 3.23 -15.26 -1.03
CA GLY A 425 4.16 -15.96 -0.15
C GLY A 425 3.50 -16.30 1.18
N PRO A 426 4.18 -17.09 2.02
CA PRO A 426 3.63 -17.58 3.28
C PRO A 426 3.90 -16.63 4.45
N ILE A 427 3.02 -16.67 5.45
CA ILE A 427 3.28 -16.13 6.80
C ILE A 427 3.33 -17.25 7.86
N GLU A 428 2.88 -18.45 7.47
CA GLU A 428 2.83 -19.64 8.30
C GLU A 428 4.25 -20.15 8.60
N LYS A 429 4.54 -20.47 9.86
CA LYS A 429 5.88 -20.88 10.31
C LYS A 429 6.34 -22.16 9.59
N GLU A 430 5.41 -23.09 9.35
CA GLU A 430 5.66 -24.40 8.76
C GLU A 430 6.08 -24.31 7.29
N LYS A 431 5.81 -23.17 6.63
CA LYS A 431 6.19 -22.88 5.23
C LYS A 431 7.43 -22.01 5.12
N ILE A 432 8.11 -21.71 6.23
CA ILE A 432 9.32 -20.91 6.25
C ILE A 432 10.43 -21.68 6.97
N LYS A 433 11.39 -22.18 6.21
CA LYS A 433 12.61 -22.77 6.74
C LYS A 433 13.61 -21.67 7.07
N ILE A 434 14.00 -21.59 8.35
CA ILE A 434 15.02 -20.64 8.81
C ILE A 434 16.39 -21.32 8.85
N ILE A 435 17.42 -20.64 8.35
CA ILE A 435 18.83 -21.06 8.41
C ILE A 435 19.63 -19.98 9.14
N GLY A 436 20.66 -20.38 9.90
CA GLY A 436 21.47 -19.47 10.71
C GLY A 436 20.88 -19.32 12.11
N ALA A 437 20.83 -18.09 12.62
CA ALA A 437 20.21 -17.83 13.91
C ALA A 437 18.69 -18.05 13.86
N THR A 438 18.13 -18.51 14.98
CA THR A 438 16.69 -18.58 15.19
C THR A 438 16.11 -17.20 15.49
N ILE A 439 14.80 -17.04 15.34
CA ILE A 439 14.10 -15.80 15.70
C ILE A 439 14.30 -15.50 17.19
N ASP A 440 14.15 -16.51 18.06
CA ASP A 440 14.21 -16.32 19.52
C ASP A 440 15.60 -15.85 19.99
N GLU A 441 16.67 -16.26 19.31
CA GLU A 441 18.04 -15.82 19.61
C GLU A 441 18.30 -14.34 19.28
N VAL A 442 17.59 -13.77 18.30
CA VAL A 442 17.86 -12.41 17.81
C VAL A 442 16.68 -11.44 17.99
N ALA A 443 15.55 -11.93 18.50
CA ALA A 443 14.35 -11.13 18.70
C ALA A 443 14.65 -9.97 19.64
N SER A 444 14.28 -8.77 19.21
CA SER A 444 14.37 -7.57 20.03
C SER A 444 13.18 -6.67 19.69
N PRO A 445 12.04 -6.82 20.39
CA PRO A 445 10.79 -6.15 20.05
C PRO A 445 10.93 -4.65 19.82
N PHE A 446 10.54 -4.16 18.66
CA PHE A 446 10.65 -2.74 18.28
C PHE A 446 9.50 -1.97 18.91
N LYS A 447 9.80 -0.77 19.43
CA LYS A 447 8.77 0.16 19.85
C LYS A 447 7.92 0.56 18.63
N GLN A 448 6.60 0.39 18.72
CA GLN A 448 5.65 0.89 17.73
C GLN A 448 5.37 2.39 17.95
N PRO A 449 4.99 3.13 16.91
CA PRO A 449 4.69 4.55 17.04
C PRO A 449 3.45 4.77 17.92
N ASP A 450 3.51 5.79 18.77
CA ASP A 450 2.35 6.26 19.51
C ASP A 450 1.53 7.25 18.65
N ILE A 451 0.35 6.83 18.22
CA ILE A 451 -0.52 7.60 17.33
C ILE A 451 -1.51 8.40 18.17
N ASN A 452 -1.12 9.62 18.52
CA ASN A 452 -1.95 10.56 19.24
C ASN A 452 -2.77 11.44 18.27
N LEU A 453 -4.10 11.28 18.26
CA LEU A 453 -5.06 12.11 17.50
C LEU A 453 -5.75 13.19 18.35
N ASP A 454 -5.37 13.33 19.61
CA ASP A 454 -5.94 14.33 20.51
C ASP A 454 -5.68 15.73 19.97
N CYS A 455 -6.72 16.55 20.08
CA CYS A 455 -6.79 17.88 19.51
C CYS A 455 -7.28 18.89 20.55
N GLY A 456 -7.10 20.17 20.23
CA GLY A 456 -7.44 21.25 21.13
C GLY A 456 -8.93 21.51 21.26
N ARG A 457 -9.28 22.58 21.97
CA ARG A 457 -10.64 22.93 22.41
C ARG A 457 -11.74 22.86 21.32
N ASP A 458 -11.43 23.30 20.11
CA ASP A 458 -12.41 23.55 19.05
C ASP A 458 -12.30 22.61 17.85
N ILE A 459 -11.30 21.72 17.84
CA ILE A 459 -11.16 20.68 16.81
C ILE A 459 -11.68 19.36 17.40
N ARG A 460 -12.40 18.57 16.60
CA ARG A 460 -12.85 17.22 16.94
C ARG A 460 -12.48 16.25 15.83
N ILE A 461 -11.84 15.15 16.20
CA ILE A 461 -11.48 14.07 15.27
C ILE A 461 -12.50 12.93 15.39
N HIS A 462 -13.04 12.48 14.27
CA HIS A 462 -13.97 11.35 14.18
C HIS A 462 -13.29 10.21 13.42
N ALA A 463 -12.68 9.25 14.14
CA ALA A 463 -11.76 8.26 13.55
C ALA A 463 -12.03 6.80 13.96
N ASP A 464 -13.17 6.48 14.59
CA ASP A 464 -13.45 5.15 15.17
C ASP A 464 -13.36 4.00 14.16
N SER A 465 -13.64 4.29 12.89
CA SER A 465 -13.60 3.32 11.81
C SER A 465 -12.37 3.49 10.89
N ALA A 466 -11.49 4.45 11.19
CA ALA A 466 -10.31 4.75 10.39
C ALA A 466 -9.29 3.62 10.43
N CYS A 467 -8.51 3.51 9.34
CA CYS A 467 -7.36 2.62 9.30
C CYS A 467 -6.11 3.32 9.87
N SER A 468 -5.13 2.52 10.30
CA SER A 468 -3.86 3.01 10.87
C SER A 468 -3.09 3.94 9.91
N GLY A 469 -3.23 3.75 8.60
CA GLY A 469 -2.64 4.63 7.59
C GLY A 469 -3.15 6.07 7.72
N CYS A 470 -4.46 6.29 7.68
CA CYS A 470 -5.06 7.63 7.81
C CYS A 470 -4.76 8.25 9.17
N ALA A 471 -4.88 7.48 10.25
CA ALA A 471 -4.59 7.94 11.60
C ALA A 471 -3.12 8.39 11.74
N GLY A 472 -2.16 7.59 11.28
CA GLY A 472 -0.74 7.93 11.38
C GLY A 472 -0.35 9.16 10.55
N TYR A 473 -0.93 9.33 9.36
CA TYR A 473 -0.71 10.54 8.57
C TYR A 473 -1.35 11.79 9.19
N LEU A 474 -2.55 11.68 9.78
CA LEU A 474 -3.16 12.80 10.49
C LEU A 474 -2.35 13.17 11.75
N HIS A 475 -1.94 12.18 12.54
CA HIS A 475 -1.05 12.40 13.69
C HIS A 475 0.20 13.18 13.31
N PHE A 476 0.85 12.82 12.19
CA PHE A 476 2.03 13.54 11.69
C PHE A 476 1.77 15.03 11.46
N VAL A 477 0.58 15.38 10.95
CA VAL A 477 0.19 16.78 10.71
C VAL A 477 -0.21 17.48 12.00
N LEU A 478 -1.02 16.84 12.85
CA LEU A 478 -1.42 17.40 14.14
C LEU A 478 -0.22 17.69 15.03
N ASN A 479 0.81 16.85 15.01
CA ASN A 479 2.03 17.06 15.78
C ASN A 479 2.74 18.37 15.43
N LYS A 480 2.53 18.93 14.23
CA LYS A 480 3.12 20.22 13.81
C LYS A 480 2.34 21.43 14.31
N LEU A 481 1.10 21.21 14.74
CA LEU A 481 0.28 22.21 15.43
C LEU A 481 0.56 22.21 16.95
N ARG A 482 1.26 21.20 17.48
CA ARG A 482 1.67 21.12 18.90
C ARG A 482 2.93 21.95 19.16
N ARG A 483 2.81 23.24 18.94
CA ARG A 483 3.83 24.28 19.17
C ARG A 483 3.14 25.55 19.67
N PRO A 484 3.86 26.50 20.30
CA PRO A 484 3.27 27.77 20.73
C PRO A 484 2.54 28.49 19.58
N ASP A 485 1.38 29.08 19.87
CA ASP A 485 0.62 29.89 18.90
C ASP A 485 1.35 31.23 18.67
N PRO A 486 1.73 31.59 17.42
CA PRO A 486 2.38 32.87 17.13
C PRO A 486 1.57 34.12 17.52
N LYS A 487 0.25 33.99 17.70
CA LYS A 487 -0.63 35.10 18.14
C LYS A 487 -0.81 35.17 19.66
N ASP A 488 -0.49 34.10 20.38
CA ASP A 488 -0.66 34.00 21.83
C ASP A 488 0.18 32.82 22.36
N GLU A 489 1.39 33.12 22.83
CA GLU A 489 2.32 32.08 23.28
C GLU A 489 1.86 31.33 24.54
N SER A 490 0.79 31.79 25.22
CA SER A 490 0.23 31.12 26.40
C SER A 490 -0.52 29.81 26.07
N ARG A 491 -0.77 29.54 24.79
CA ARG A 491 -1.45 28.34 24.29
C ARG A 491 -0.69 27.66 23.16
N MET A 492 -1.03 26.41 22.87
CA MET A 492 -0.57 25.75 21.64
C MET A 492 -1.40 26.20 20.44
N LEU A 493 -0.80 26.17 19.25
CA LEU A 493 -1.49 26.48 18.00
C LEU A 493 -2.69 25.57 17.75
N ILE A 494 -2.61 24.30 18.14
CA ILE A 494 -3.73 23.34 18.05
C ILE A 494 -4.93 23.71 18.94
N ASP A 495 -4.74 24.55 19.96
CA ASP A 495 -5.77 25.02 20.90
C ASP A 495 -6.37 26.39 20.51
N ARG A 496 -5.97 26.94 19.36
CA ARG A 496 -6.49 28.22 18.90
C ARG A 496 -8.01 28.16 18.75
N PRO A 497 -8.75 29.14 19.30
CA PRO A 497 -10.21 29.16 19.20
C PRO A 497 -10.67 29.44 17.76
N PHE A 498 -11.82 28.88 17.40
CA PHE A 498 -12.49 29.08 16.12
C PHE A 498 -13.94 29.56 16.32
N ASP A 499 -14.44 30.42 15.43
CA ASP A 499 -15.84 30.87 15.47
C ASP A 499 -16.83 29.71 15.31
N ARG A 500 -16.43 28.67 14.57
CA ARG A 500 -17.16 27.43 14.35
C ARG A 500 -16.29 26.26 14.78
N LYS A 501 -16.89 25.25 15.40
CA LYS A 501 -16.19 23.99 15.67
C LYS A 501 -15.69 23.38 14.37
N VAL A 502 -14.52 22.75 14.43
CA VAL A 502 -13.88 22.07 13.31
C VAL A 502 -14.00 20.56 13.52
N ASN A 503 -14.51 19.84 12.53
CA ASN A 503 -14.58 18.38 12.55
C ASN A 503 -13.69 17.79 11.46
N ILE A 504 -12.89 16.79 11.80
CA ILE A 504 -12.12 16.00 10.83
C ILE A 504 -12.61 14.56 10.87
N TYR A 505 -13.24 14.12 9.79
CA TYR A 505 -13.79 12.77 9.65
C TYR A 505 -12.83 11.85 8.92
N LEU A 506 -12.63 10.64 9.46
CA LEU A 506 -11.79 9.60 8.89
C LEU A 506 -12.49 8.24 8.97
N GLY A 507 -12.10 7.33 8.09
CA GLY A 507 -12.72 6.01 8.02
C GLY A 507 -14.06 6.04 7.31
N PRO A 508 -14.66 4.87 7.03
CA PRO A 508 -15.88 4.76 6.26
C PRO A 508 -17.11 5.24 7.06
N PHE A 509 -17.20 4.93 8.35
CA PHE A 509 -18.42 5.13 9.11
C PHE A 509 -18.29 6.36 10.01
N VAL A 510 -19.34 7.19 10.00
CA VAL A 510 -19.50 8.33 10.90
C VAL A 510 -20.54 7.95 11.95
N GLN A 511 -20.20 8.09 13.23
CA GLN A 511 -21.10 7.72 14.34
C GLN A 511 -22.12 8.82 14.69
N HIS A 512 -21.82 10.07 14.32
CA HIS A 512 -22.65 11.22 14.62
C HIS A 512 -23.09 11.94 13.34
N PRO A 513 -24.30 12.51 13.30
CA PRO A 513 -24.72 13.34 12.18
C PRO A 513 -23.72 14.49 11.94
N ILE A 514 -23.41 14.76 10.68
CA ILE A 514 -22.56 15.88 10.27
C ILE A 514 -23.38 17.17 10.44
N ASN A 515 -22.87 18.11 11.22
CA ASN A 515 -23.47 19.44 11.35
C ASN A 515 -22.99 20.33 10.19
N PRO A 516 -23.86 20.77 9.27
CA PRO A 516 -23.46 21.60 8.12
C PRO A 516 -23.06 23.03 8.53
N ASP A 517 -23.43 23.50 9.73
CA ASP A 517 -23.07 24.83 10.21
C ASP A 517 -21.62 24.90 10.74
N GLU A 518 -20.98 23.75 10.98
CA GLU A 518 -19.61 23.62 11.45
C GLU A 518 -18.61 23.46 10.29
N THR A 519 -17.32 23.66 10.57
CA THR A 519 -16.26 23.48 9.57
C THR A 519 -15.91 22.00 9.46
N ASN A 520 -16.30 21.35 8.36
CA ASN A 520 -16.11 19.92 8.17
C ASN A 520 -14.98 19.62 7.17
N ILE A 521 -14.04 18.76 7.57
CA ILE A 521 -12.96 18.21 6.75
C ILE A 521 -13.15 16.69 6.63
N PHE A 522 -13.20 16.20 5.40
CA PHE A 522 -13.45 14.81 5.05
C PHE A 522 -12.18 14.15 4.52
N MET A 523 -11.54 13.28 5.31
CA MET A 523 -10.25 12.73 4.96
C MET A 523 -10.32 11.35 4.29
N GLY A 524 -9.82 11.31 3.07
CA GLY A 524 -9.60 10.13 2.26
C GLY A 524 -10.81 9.65 1.46
N ILE A 525 -10.60 8.62 0.63
CA ILE A 525 -11.65 7.97 -0.17
C ILE A 525 -12.81 7.47 0.71
N CYS A 526 -12.50 7.08 1.95
CA CYS A 526 -13.52 6.63 2.91
C CYS A 526 -14.60 7.68 3.22
N GLN A 527 -14.31 8.97 2.98
CA GLN A 527 -15.22 10.09 3.22
C GLN A 527 -15.63 10.82 1.93
N GLN A 528 -15.31 10.27 0.74
CA GLN A 528 -15.56 10.93 -0.55
C GLN A 528 -17.05 11.22 -0.82
N HIS A 529 -17.95 10.41 -0.29
CA HIS A 529 -19.41 10.62 -0.41
C HIS A 529 -19.91 11.90 0.31
N ASN A 530 -19.10 12.51 1.18
CA ASN A 530 -19.41 13.75 1.88
C ASN A 530 -18.73 14.98 1.26
N ALA A 531 -18.03 14.83 0.12
CA ALA A 531 -17.19 15.87 -0.45
C ALA A 531 -17.91 17.18 -0.80
N GLU A 532 -19.22 17.14 -1.04
CA GLU A 532 -20.03 18.34 -1.33
C GLU A 532 -20.43 19.13 -0.07
N THR A 533 -20.17 18.59 1.12
CA THR A 533 -20.62 19.17 2.41
C THR A 533 -19.48 19.73 3.26
N GLY A 534 -18.28 19.86 2.70
CA GLY A 534 -17.09 20.36 3.38
C GLY A 534 -15.82 20.18 2.56
N THR A 535 -14.66 20.34 3.20
CA THR A 535 -13.36 20.20 2.53
C THR A 535 -12.98 18.73 2.42
N HIS A 536 -12.91 18.17 1.20
CA HIS A 536 -12.43 16.81 0.99
C HIS A 536 -10.92 16.75 0.77
N LEU A 537 -10.25 15.81 1.46
CA LEU A 537 -8.82 15.54 1.33
C LEU A 537 -8.64 14.17 0.66
N PRO A 538 -8.44 14.10 -0.67
CA PRO A 538 -8.48 12.84 -1.40
C PRO A 538 -7.26 11.93 -1.15
N GLY A 539 -7.48 10.62 -1.31
CA GLY A 539 -6.45 9.57 -1.21
C GLY A 539 -6.75 8.47 -0.19
N CYS A 540 -5.91 7.45 -0.12
CA CYS A 540 -6.06 6.28 0.73
C CYS A 540 -4.70 5.67 1.16
N PRO A 541 -4.06 6.18 2.22
CA PRO A 541 -4.38 7.44 2.89
C PRO A 541 -3.95 8.64 2.02
N PRO A 542 -4.59 9.81 2.18
CA PRO A 542 -4.11 11.06 1.59
C PRO A 542 -2.63 11.28 1.86
N HIS A 543 -1.92 11.86 0.88
CA HIS A 543 -0.51 12.21 1.08
C HIS A 543 -0.37 13.26 2.19
N ALA A 544 0.77 13.28 2.89
CA ALA A 544 0.99 14.20 4.02
C ALA A 544 0.73 15.66 3.64
N GLU A 545 1.13 16.04 2.43
CA GLU A 545 0.94 17.39 1.90
C GLU A 545 -0.53 17.76 1.70
N VAL A 546 -1.36 16.86 1.17
CA VAL A 546 -2.81 17.07 1.02
C VAL A 546 -3.44 17.37 2.39
N ILE A 547 -3.02 16.64 3.41
CA ILE A 547 -3.51 16.83 4.78
C ILE A 547 -2.98 18.13 5.38
N VAL A 548 -1.70 18.46 5.17
CA VAL A 548 -1.13 19.74 5.60
C VAL A 548 -1.87 20.90 4.97
N ASN A 549 -2.10 20.87 3.66
CA ASN A 549 -2.82 21.93 2.95
C ASN A 549 -4.25 22.08 3.48
N GLY A 550 -4.97 20.98 3.69
CA GLY A 550 -6.30 20.99 4.28
C GLY A 550 -6.34 21.54 5.71
N VAL A 551 -5.52 20.97 6.59
CA VAL A 551 -5.54 21.32 8.02
C VAL A 551 -4.95 22.70 8.29
N PHE A 552 -3.86 23.10 7.62
CA PHE A 552 -3.28 24.43 7.79
C PHE A 552 -4.10 25.54 7.12
N SER A 553 -5.04 25.23 6.23
CA SER A 553 -5.98 26.24 5.71
C SER A 553 -6.82 26.89 6.82
N LEU A 554 -6.98 26.21 7.96
CA LEU A 554 -7.60 26.73 9.17
C LEU A 554 -6.76 27.83 9.86
N PHE A 555 -5.48 27.94 9.52
CA PHE A 555 -4.51 28.84 10.14
C PHE A 555 -3.82 29.71 9.08
N PRO A 556 -4.54 30.63 8.40
CA PRO A 556 -4.03 31.36 7.24
C PRO A 556 -2.82 32.26 7.56
N ASP A 557 -2.66 32.68 8.82
CA ASP A 557 -1.52 33.47 9.30
C ASP A 557 -0.27 32.63 9.64
N VAL A 558 -0.36 31.30 9.60
CA VAL A 558 0.74 30.42 9.99
C VAL A 558 1.44 29.88 8.75
N GLU A 559 2.76 30.06 8.70
CA GLU A 559 3.55 29.45 7.63
C GLU A 559 3.44 27.91 7.68
N ARG A 560 3.04 27.35 6.53
CA ARG A 560 2.93 25.91 6.33
C ARG A 560 4.32 25.27 6.31
N PRO A 561 4.52 24.13 7.00
CA PRO A 561 5.73 23.34 6.85
C PRO A 561 5.93 22.98 5.37
N GLN A 562 7.09 23.33 4.81
CA GLN A 562 7.44 22.98 3.44
C GLN A 562 8.09 21.59 3.43
N TYR A 563 7.57 20.69 2.61
CA TYR A 563 8.09 19.32 2.49
C TYR A 563 8.85 19.07 1.21
N ALA A 564 8.62 19.86 0.15
CA ALA A 564 9.28 19.74 -1.13
C ALA A 564 9.56 21.09 -1.80
N ASP A 565 10.18 20.99 -2.97
CA ASP A 565 10.12 22.01 -4.01
C ASP A 565 8.68 22.13 -4.53
N LYS A 566 8.05 23.29 -4.27
CA LYS A 566 6.66 23.60 -4.67
C LYS A 566 6.40 23.39 -6.17
N SER A 567 7.44 23.50 -7.01
CA SER A 567 7.31 23.33 -8.46
C SER A 567 7.05 21.88 -8.88
N GLU A 568 7.70 20.92 -8.22
CA GLU A 568 7.51 19.49 -8.51
C GLU A 568 6.15 18.99 -8.02
N GLU A 569 5.69 19.44 -6.86
CA GLU A 569 4.39 19.08 -6.29
C GLU A 569 3.25 19.60 -7.16
N ALA A 570 3.29 20.87 -7.57
CA ALA A 570 2.29 21.46 -8.47
C ALA A 570 2.21 20.68 -9.79
N ARG A 571 3.37 20.33 -10.37
CA ARG A 571 3.45 19.53 -11.59
C ARG A 571 2.83 18.14 -11.40
N LEU A 572 3.12 17.44 -10.30
CA LEU A 572 2.52 16.12 -10.04
C LEU A 572 1.01 16.20 -9.79
N GLY A 573 0.54 17.28 -9.16
CA GLY A 573 -0.87 17.58 -8.98
C GLY A 573 -1.59 17.76 -10.31
N GLU A 574 -1.07 18.63 -11.19
CA GLU A 574 -1.60 18.86 -12.54
C GLU A 574 -1.63 17.57 -13.38
N MET A 575 -0.55 16.79 -13.34
CA MET A 575 -0.49 15.48 -14.03
C MET A 575 -1.53 14.49 -13.49
N LEU A 576 -1.76 14.47 -12.17
CA LEU A 576 -2.81 13.64 -11.60
C LEU A 576 -4.19 14.12 -12.03
N GLU A 577 -4.47 15.42 -12.03
CA GLU A 577 -5.74 15.96 -12.50
C GLU A 577 -6.01 15.60 -13.96
N GLU A 578 -5.01 15.68 -14.83
CA GLU A 578 -5.12 15.24 -16.22
C GLU A 578 -5.50 13.76 -16.30
N ILE A 579 -4.82 12.90 -15.55
CA ILE A 579 -5.14 11.46 -15.48
C ILE A 579 -6.59 11.27 -14.99
N LEU A 580 -7.00 11.96 -13.93
CA LEU A 580 -8.35 11.84 -13.38
C LEU A 580 -9.43 12.33 -14.34
N ARG A 581 -9.14 13.29 -15.22
CA ARG A 581 -10.07 13.71 -16.29
C ARG A 581 -10.21 12.67 -17.40
N THR A 582 -9.17 11.88 -17.63
CA THR A 582 -9.18 10.80 -18.65
C THR A 582 -9.71 9.46 -18.13
N LEU A 583 -9.79 9.30 -16.81
CA LEU A 583 -10.45 8.19 -16.13
C LEU A 583 -11.92 8.52 -16.00
#